data_AF-A0A089IAV3-F1
#
_entry.id   AF-A0A089IAV3-F1
#
_cell.length_a   1.000
_cell.length_b   1.000
_cell.length_c   1.000
_cell.angle_alpha   90.00
_cell.angle_beta   90.00
_cell.angle_gamma   90.00
#
_symmetry.space_group_name_H-M   'P 1'
#
loop_
_entity.id
_entity.type
_entity.pdbx_description
1 polymer ?
#
loop_
_entity_poly.entity_id
_entity_poly.type
_entity_poly.pdbx_seq_one_letter_code
_entity_poly.pdbx_strand_id
1 'polypeptide(L)'
;MKKLASLTVAMGLMASIAATASAAEVTNTTTVTETTYSPRFETVITQSDLRPATPQIILTKATPFYASMNSPVATGFLGAQTLDTTGNILVDSNGNEWREIYTWLGMRWIKVPASAYVITP
;
A
#
# COMPACT_ATOMS: atom_id res chain seq x y z
N MET A 1 -37.90 -24.41 -69.48
CA MET A 1 -37.43 -23.00 -69.61
C MET A 1 -35.93 -23.07 -69.84
N LYS A 2 -35.47 -23.11 -71.09
CA LYS A 2 -34.94 -21.97 -71.87
C LYS A 2 -33.78 -21.22 -71.18
N LYS A 3 -32.58 -21.63 -71.62
CA LYS A 3 -31.37 -20.85 -71.95
C LYS A 3 -30.37 -20.52 -70.85
N LEU A 4 -29.25 -21.26 -70.91
CA LEU A 4 -27.91 -20.89 -70.49
C LEU A 4 -27.50 -19.58 -71.17
N ALA A 5 -26.92 -18.66 -70.40
CA ALA A 5 -26.09 -17.58 -70.93
C ALA A 5 -24.85 -17.46 -70.04
N SER A 6 -23.76 -18.05 -70.51
CA SER A 6 -22.39 -17.72 -70.10
C SER A 6 -22.05 -16.31 -70.58
N LEU A 7 -21.55 -15.44 -69.70
CA LEU A 7 -20.85 -14.23 -70.12
C LEU A 7 -19.40 -14.32 -69.65
N THR A 8 -18.57 -14.73 -70.61
CA THR A 8 -17.12 -14.80 -70.56
C THR A 8 -16.53 -13.40 -70.75
N VAL A 9 -15.62 -13.04 -69.83
CA VAL A 9 -14.42 -12.19 -69.94
C VAL A 9 -14.54 -10.83 -70.65
N ALA A 10 -14.21 -9.78 -69.88
CA ALA A 10 -13.31 -8.74 -70.37
C ALA A 10 -12.37 -8.33 -69.22
N MET A 11 -11.21 -9.00 -69.16
CA MET A 11 -9.98 -8.43 -68.58
C MET A 11 -9.66 -7.17 -69.38
N GLY A 12 -10.18 -6.04 -68.90
CA GLY A 12 -10.04 -4.74 -69.53
C GLY A 12 -9.38 -3.79 -68.56
N LEU A 13 -8.05 -3.70 -68.71
CA LEU A 13 -7.27 -2.51 -68.44
C LEU A 13 -7.23 -2.04 -66.97
N MET A 14 -6.21 -2.54 -66.27
CA MET A 14 -5.61 -1.87 -65.12
C MET A 14 -5.22 -0.43 -65.51
N ALA A 15 -6.07 0.53 -65.13
CA ALA A 15 -5.75 1.95 -65.16
C ALA A 15 -6.05 2.51 -63.77
N SER A 16 -4.98 2.53 -62.95
CA SER A 16 -4.69 3.58 -61.97
C SER A 16 -5.84 4.03 -61.06
N ILE A 17 -5.95 3.38 -59.90
CA ILE A 17 -6.44 4.05 -58.70
C ILE A 17 -5.38 3.81 -57.62
N ALA A 18 -4.38 4.69 -57.57
CA ALA A 18 -3.58 4.85 -56.39
C ALA A 18 -4.46 5.53 -55.33
N ALA A 19 -5.27 4.73 -54.62
CA ALA A 19 -5.93 5.19 -53.42
C ALA A 19 -4.85 5.31 -52.34
N THR A 20 -4.43 6.54 -52.05
CA THR A 20 -3.67 6.85 -50.84
C THR A 20 -4.54 6.46 -49.65
N ALA A 21 -4.21 5.36 -48.99
CA ALA A 21 -4.77 5.03 -47.69
C ALA A 21 -4.21 6.04 -46.67
N SER A 22 -4.86 7.19 -46.49
CA SER A 22 -4.67 7.94 -45.25
C SER A 22 -5.53 7.25 -44.19
N ALA A 23 -4.91 6.45 -43.34
CA ALA A 23 -5.56 6.03 -42.10
C ALA A 23 -5.86 7.29 -41.29
N ALA A 24 -7.13 7.65 -41.16
CA ALA A 24 -7.56 8.52 -40.09
C ALA A 24 -7.40 7.71 -38.79
N GLU A 25 -6.62 8.22 -37.83
CA GLU A 25 -6.53 7.62 -36.51
C GLU A 25 -7.92 7.65 -35.88
N VAL A 26 -8.55 6.48 -35.73
CA VAL A 26 -9.75 6.33 -34.92
C VAL A 26 -9.29 6.21 -33.48
N THR A 27 -9.15 7.35 -32.81
CA THR A 27 -8.97 7.43 -31.36
C THR A 27 -10.28 7.09 -30.66
N ASN A 28 -10.69 5.83 -30.73
CA ASN A 28 -11.70 5.28 -29.86
C ASN A 28 -10.99 4.54 -28.73
N THR A 29 -10.36 5.30 -27.84
CA THR A 29 -10.13 4.81 -26.47
C THR A 29 -11.47 4.90 -25.75
N THR A 30 -12.31 3.88 -25.89
CA THR A 30 -13.40 3.67 -24.94
C THR A 30 -12.74 3.22 -23.64
N THR A 31 -12.40 4.18 -22.78
CA THR A 31 -12.26 3.87 -21.36
C THR A 31 -13.62 3.33 -20.92
N VAL A 32 -13.65 2.08 -20.45
CA VAL A 32 -14.80 1.55 -19.71
C VAL A 32 -14.84 2.31 -18.40
N THR A 33 -15.41 3.51 -18.43
CA THR A 33 -15.78 4.28 -17.25
C THR A 33 -17.14 3.72 -16.84
N GLU A 34 -17.18 3.09 -15.67
CA GLU A 34 -18.40 2.55 -15.01
C GLU A 34 -18.79 1.09 -15.36
N THR A 35 -17.98 0.13 -14.91
CA THR A 35 -18.56 -1.13 -14.42
C THR A 35 -19.08 -0.92 -13.01
N THR A 36 -20.40 -0.78 -12.85
CA THR A 36 -21.04 -0.86 -11.53
C THR A 36 -21.17 -2.33 -11.13
N TYR A 37 -20.21 -2.82 -10.35
CA TYR A 37 -20.37 -4.09 -9.63
C TYR A 37 -21.27 -3.83 -8.43
N SER A 38 -22.54 -4.26 -8.51
CA SER A 38 -23.39 -4.29 -7.32
C SER A 38 -22.90 -5.41 -6.41
N PRO A 39 -22.36 -5.12 -5.21
CA PRO A 39 -21.85 -6.16 -4.33
C PRO A 39 -23.04 -7.01 -3.84
N ARG A 40 -23.07 -8.27 -4.28
CA ARG A 40 -24.03 -9.30 -3.88
C ARG A 40 -23.99 -9.64 -2.38
N PHE A 41 -22.99 -9.13 -1.66
CA PHE A 41 -22.83 -9.23 -0.21
C PHE A 41 -22.19 -7.94 0.31
N GLU A 42 -22.65 -7.43 1.43
CA GLU A 42 -21.99 -6.33 2.14
C GLU A 42 -20.64 -6.81 2.70
N THR A 43 -19.62 -5.96 2.66
CA THR A 43 -18.33 -6.26 3.28
C THR A 43 -18.47 -6.19 4.79
N VAL A 44 -18.26 -7.31 5.49
CA VAL A 44 -18.33 -7.40 6.95
C VAL A 44 -17.29 -6.52 7.66
N ILE A 45 -16.17 -6.23 6.98
CA ILE A 45 -15.12 -5.33 7.48
C ILE A 45 -15.06 -4.14 6.54
N THR A 46 -15.27 -2.95 7.09
CA THR A 46 -15.16 -1.67 6.40
C THR A 46 -13.80 -1.03 6.68
N GLN A 47 -13.41 -0.04 5.86
CA GLN A 47 -12.15 0.70 6.07
C GLN A 47 -12.11 1.39 7.46
N SER A 48 -13.27 1.76 8.02
CA SER A 48 -13.39 2.29 9.37
C SER A 48 -13.10 1.28 10.48
N ASP A 49 -13.18 -0.02 10.21
CA ASP A 49 -12.92 -1.08 11.19
C ASP A 49 -11.43 -1.43 11.29
N LEU A 50 -10.61 -0.92 10.36
CA LEU A 50 -9.18 -1.16 10.35
C LEU A 50 -8.48 -0.27 11.39
N ARG A 51 -7.94 -0.90 12.44
CA ARG A 51 -7.06 -0.22 13.39
C ARG A 51 -5.66 -0.12 12.78
N PRO A 52 -5.04 1.07 12.75
CA PRO A 52 -3.64 1.21 12.36
C PRO A 52 -2.76 0.31 13.23
N ALA A 53 -1.83 -0.40 12.60
CA ALA A 53 -0.84 -1.16 13.35
C ALA A 53 -0.02 -0.20 14.21
N THR A 54 0.25 -0.58 15.45
CA THR A 54 1.15 0.17 16.32
C THR A 54 2.59 -0.20 15.98
N PRO A 55 3.55 0.73 16.02
CA PRO A 55 4.95 0.41 15.82
C PRO A 55 5.46 -0.63 16.82
N GLN A 56 6.42 -1.44 16.40
CA GLN A 56 7.08 -2.43 17.27
C GLN A 56 8.54 -2.06 17.50
N ILE A 57 9.06 -2.47 18.65
CA ILE A 57 10.47 -2.40 19.00
C ILE A 57 10.97 -3.80 19.32
N ILE A 58 12.11 -4.16 18.74
CA ILE A 58 12.87 -5.36 19.11
C ILE A 58 14.02 -4.94 20.01
N LEU A 59 13.92 -5.30 21.29
CA LEU A 59 14.99 -5.15 22.26
C LEU A 59 15.92 -6.35 22.17
N THR A 60 17.19 -6.11 21.91
CA THR A 60 18.22 -7.15 21.78
C THR A 60 18.98 -7.41 23.08
N LYS A 61 18.78 -6.56 24.10
CA LYS A 61 19.47 -6.61 25.41
C LYS A 61 18.55 -6.10 26.51
N ALA A 62 18.99 -6.30 27.76
CA ALA A 62 18.33 -5.71 28.92
C ALA A 62 18.25 -4.19 28.78
N THR A 63 17.04 -3.64 28.74
CA THR A 63 16.79 -2.23 28.47
C THR A 63 15.95 -1.62 29.60
N PRO A 64 16.39 -0.50 30.20
CA PRO A 64 15.63 0.16 31.26
C PRO A 64 14.36 0.83 30.69
N PHE A 65 13.30 0.85 31.49
CA PHE A 65 12.11 1.64 31.24
C PHE A 65 11.82 2.58 32.41
N TYR A 66 11.08 3.65 32.14
CA TYR A 66 10.96 4.82 33.00
C TYR A 66 9.50 5.23 33.16
N ALA A 67 9.16 5.81 34.33
CA ALA A 67 7.84 6.34 34.58
C ALA A 67 7.52 7.58 33.73
N SER A 68 8.54 8.38 33.41
CA SER A 68 8.49 9.55 32.55
C SER A 68 9.74 9.65 31.69
N MET A 69 9.65 10.41 30.60
CA MET A 69 10.81 10.76 29.77
C MET A 69 11.88 11.48 30.61
N ASN A 70 13.15 11.21 30.34
CA ASN A 70 14.32 11.82 31.02
C ASN A 70 14.36 11.60 32.55
N SER A 71 13.59 10.67 33.11
CA SER A 71 13.71 10.31 34.52
C SER A 71 15.13 9.80 34.81
N PRO A 72 15.82 10.30 35.85
CA PRO A 72 17.15 9.83 36.21
C PRO A 72 17.13 8.40 36.78
N VAL A 73 15.96 7.94 37.23
CA VAL A 73 15.79 6.62 37.85
C VAL A 73 14.92 5.74 36.95
N ALA A 74 15.45 4.56 36.60
CA ALA A 74 14.70 3.53 35.90
C ALA A 74 13.67 2.90 36.83
N THR A 75 12.46 2.68 36.33
CA THR A 75 11.39 1.97 37.05
C THR A 75 11.62 0.47 37.06
N GLY A 76 12.31 -0.06 36.05
CA GLY A 76 12.69 -1.46 35.95
C GLY A 76 13.44 -1.74 34.65
N PHE A 77 13.65 -3.02 34.38
CA PHE A 77 14.34 -3.49 33.18
C PHE A 77 13.47 -4.51 32.44
N LEU A 78 13.48 -4.39 31.12
CA LEU A 78 12.95 -5.40 30.20
C LEU A 78 14.11 -6.21 29.66
N GLY A 79 13.98 -7.55 29.66
CA GLY A 79 14.89 -8.42 28.92
C GLY A 79 14.76 -8.24 27.41
N ALA A 80 15.63 -8.91 26.65
CA ALA A 80 15.54 -8.95 25.19
C ALA A 80 14.20 -9.57 24.77
N GLN A 81 13.42 -8.83 23.98
CA GLN A 81 12.08 -9.22 23.53
C GLN A 81 11.58 -8.27 22.43
N THR A 82 10.54 -8.68 21.72
CA THR A 82 9.77 -7.80 20.84
C THR A 82 8.58 -7.25 21.60
N LEU A 83 8.33 -5.95 21.49
CA LEU A 83 7.24 -5.26 22.18
C LEU A 83 6.51 -4.29 21.24
N ASP A 84 5.21 -4.18 21.44
CA ASP A 84 4.38 -3.15 20.80
C ASP A 84 4.53 -1.82 21.56
N THR A 85 4.52 -0.71 20.81
CA THR A 85 4.48 0.64 21.37
C THR A 85 3.07 1.20 21.34
N THR A 86 2.81 2.28 22.08
CA THR A 86 1.50 2.96 22.03
C THR A 86 1.32 3.81 20.77
N GLY A 87 2.40 3.98 19.98
CA GLY A 87 2.48 4.95 18.89
C GLY A 87 2.99 6.34 19.32
N ASN A 88 3.07 6.61 20.63
CA ASN A 88 3.63 7.87 21.12
C ASN A 88 5.16 7.85 21.02
N ILE A 89 5.71 8.84 20.33
CA ILE A 89 7.14 9.01 20.09
C ILE A 89 7.52 10.43 20.48
N LEU A 90 8.57 10.59 21.27
CA LEU A 90 9.16 11.88 21.63
C LEU A 90 10.66 11.84 21.41
N VAL A 91 11.26 13.00 21.16
CA VAL A 91 12.71 13.15 21.01
C VAL A 91 13.19 14.15 22.04
N ASP A 92 14.21 13.79 22.82
CA ASP A 92 14.78 14.70 23.83
C ASP A 92 15.71 15.76 23.18
N SER A 93 16.14 16.73 23.98
CA SER A 93 17.10 17.77 23.57
C SER A 93 18.44 17.23 23.07
N ASN A 94 18.77 15.98 23.39
CA ASN A 94 20.01 15.32 23.04
C ASN A 94 19.83 14.43 21.78
N GLY A 95 18.66 14.49 21.13
CA GLY A 95 18.35 13.72 19.93
C GLY A 95 18.04 12.25 20.19
N ASN A 96 17.83 11.83 21.44
CA ASN A 96 17.44 10.44 21.70
C ASN A 96 15.94 10.29 21.52
N GLU A 97 15.56 9.21 20.84
CA GLU A 97 14.18 8.83 20.67
C GLU A 97 13.66 8.08 21.90
N TRP A 98 12.46 8.44 22.32
CA TRP A 98 11.73 7.82 23.40
C TRP A 98 10.40 7.34 22.86
N ARG A 99 10.05 6.09 23.18
CA ARG A 99 8.74 5.52 22.85
C ARG A 99 8.01 5.12 24.11
N GLU A 100 6.70 5.31 24.09
CA GLU A 100 5.83 4.83 25.14
C GLU A 100 5.41 3.38 24.84
N ILE A 101 5.42 2.56 25.88
CA ILE A 101 5.20 1.12 25.82
C ILE A 101 4.22 0.69 26.91
N TYR A 102 3.54 -0.43 26.69
CA TYR A 102 2.70 -1.06 27.71
C TYR A 102 3.54 -2.03 28.54
N THR A 103 3.48 -1.89 29.86
CA THR A 103 4.11 -2.83 30.82
C THR A 103 3.09 -3.32 31.83
N TRP A 104 3.45 -4.31 32.64
CA TRP A 104 2.64 -4.76 33.77
C TRP A 104 2.44 -3.66 34.84
N LEU A 105 3.21 -2.57 34.79
CA LEU A 105 3.09 -1.40 35.65
C LEU A 105 2.36 -0.23 34.97
N GLY A 106 1.70 -0.49 33.84
CA GLY A 106 1.04 0.51 33.00
C GLY A 106 1.96 1.10 31.93
N MET A 107 1.61 2.30 31.47
CA MET A 107 2.34 3.02 30.42
C MET A 107 3.70 3.50 30.94
N ARG A 108 4.75 3.20 30.19
CA ARG A 108 6.14 3.54 30.51
C ARG A 108 6.87 4.03 29.29
N TRP A 109 7.94 4.76 29.53
CA TRP A 109 8.82 5.28 28.49
C TRP A 109 10.08 4.44 28.39
N ILE A 110 10.47 4.11 27.17
CA ILE A 110 11.75 3.49 26.87
C ILE A 110 12.56 4.43 26.00
N LYS A 111 13.81 4.69 26.39
CA LYS A 111 14.78 5.33 25.51
C LYS A 111 15.21 4.28 24.49
N VAL A 112 14.94 4.51 23.22
CA VAL A 112 15.23 3.55 22.16
C VAL A 112 16.75 3.34 22.10
N PRO A 113 17.27 2.15 22.43
CA PRO A 113 18.70 1.92 22.36
C PRO A 113 19.11 1.84 20.89
N ALA A 114 20.31 2.30 20.55
CA ALA A 114 20.83 2.24 19.18
C ALA A 114 20.91 0.81 18.61
N SER A 115 20.88 -0.21 19.48
CA SER A 115 20.86 -1.63 19.12
C SER A 115 19.45 -2.23 18.99
N ALA A 116 18.39 -1.44 19.20
CA ALA A 116 17.03 -1.88 18.97
C ALA A 116 16.64 -1.69 17.50
N TYR A 117 15.79 -2.58 17.01
CA TYR A 117 15.17 -2.44 15.70
C TYR A 117 13.76 -1.92 15.89
N VAL A 118 13.43 -0.84 15.18
CA VAL A 118 12.08 -0.30 15.13
C VAL A 118 11.42 -0.81 13.86
N ILE A 119 10.23 -1.39 13.99
CA ILE A 119 9.38 -1.75 12.87
C ILE A 119 8.22 -0.77 12.86
N THR A 120 8.18 0.07 11.82
CA THR A 120 7.03 0.91 11.51
C THR A 120 6.18 0.22 10.45
N PRO A 121 4.85 0.15 10.63
CA PRO A 121 3.96 -0.43 9.64
C PRO A 121 3.86 0.38 8.35
#